data_AF-A0A382VLP4-F1
#
_entry.id   AF-A0A382VLP4-F1
#
_cell.length_a   1.000
_cell.length_b   1.000
_cell.length_c   1.000
_cell.angle_alpha   90.00
_cell.angle_beta   90.00
_cell.angle_gamma   90.00
#
_symmetry.space_group_name_H-M   'P 1'
#
loop_
_entity.id
_entity.type
_entity.pdbx_description
1 polymer ?
#
loop_
_entity_poly.entity_id
_entity_poly.type
_entity_poly.pdbx_seq_one_letter_code
_entity_poly.pdbx_strand_id
1 'polypeptide(L)'
;RSAYDLYLTRNLEHASLVRAKGLAAALELFKREKLDALAGLRPGLIADAATLVGSRILDGRFTAVQQAVGTVVTKQFGAAFLSDFIKDARSSGLIERLIDRHGMAGSLLAVGRLREDF
;
A
#
# COMPACT_ATOMS: atom_id res chain seq x y z
N ARG A 1 9.77 2.24 12.36
CA ARG A 1 9.61 1.05 11.49
C ARG A 1 8.34 1.24 10.68
N SER A 2 8.36 0.95 9.39
CA SER A 2 7.15 1.06 8.55
C SER A 2 6.19 -0.10 8.82
N ALA A 3 4.92 0.05 8.41
CA ALA A 3 3.93 -1.03 8.55
C ALA A 3 4.33 -2.29 7.76
N TYR A 4 4.90 -2.14 6.56
CA TYR A 4 5.34 -3.26 5.74
C TYR A 4 6.60 -3.95 6.31
N ASP A 5 7.51 -3.23 6.98
CA ASP A 5 8.63 -3.85 7.72
C ASP A 5 8.12 -4.73 8.87
N LEU A 6 7.12 -4.25 9.62
CA LEU A 6 6.50 -5.06 10.68
C LEU A 6 5.79 -6.30 10.13
N TYR A 7 5.13 -6.18 8.98
CA TYR A 7 4.52 -7.33 8.31
C TYR A 7 5.57 -8.36 7.90
N LEU A 8 6.61 -7.95 7.17
CA LEU A 8 7.67 -8.85 6.73
C LEU A 8 8.41 -9.49 7.92
N THR A 9 8.66 -8.73 8.99
CA THR A 9 9.30 -9.26 10.20
C THR A 9 8.54 -10.45 10.81
N ARG A 10 7.21 -10.50 10.63
CA ARG A 10 6.35 -11.55 11.20
C ARG A 10 6.07 -12.71 10.25
N ASN A 11 6.17 -12.50 8.93
CA ASN A 11 5.65 -13.42 7.93
C ASN A 11 6.70 -13.89 6.91
N LEU A 12 7.92 -13.35 6.93
CA LEU A 12 8.98 -13.77 6.01
C LEU A 12 9.66 -15.05 6.52
N GLU A 13 9.61 -16.12 5.75
CA GLU A 13 10.12 -17.44 6.16
C GLU A 13 11.38 -17.89 5.40
N HIS A 14 11.48 -17.55 4.11
CA HIS A 14 12.51 -18.07 3.21
C HIS A 14 13.50 -17.01 2.70
N ALA A 15 13.63 -15.89 3.41
CA ALA A 15 14.58 -14.84 3.08
C ALA A 15 15.00 -14.06 4.34
N SER A 16 16.10 -13.33 4.22
CA SER A 16 16.66 -12.51 5.30
C SER A 16 16.27 -11.04 5.13
N LEU A 17 15.88 -10.39 6.23
CA LEU A 17 15.57 -8.95 6.22
C LEU A 17 16.80 -8.10 6.48
N VAL A 18 17.28 -7.43 5.43
CA VAL A 18 18.29 -6.37 5.50
C VAL A 18 17.59 -5.01 5.60
N ARG A 19 18.01 -4.16 6.54
CA ARG A 19 17.31 -2.91 6.86
C ARG A 19 18.23 -1.69 6.76
N ALA A 20 17.67 -0.58 6.29
CA ALA A 20 18.30 0.73 6.28
C ALA A 20 17.40 1.78 6.95
N LYS A 21 17.98 2.93 7.33
CA LYS A 21 17.22 4.07 7.87
C LYS A 21 16.78 5.00 6.72
N GLY A 22 15.50 4.92 6.36
CA GLY A 22 14.90 5.75 5.33
C GLY A 22 14.95 5.12 3.93
N LEU A 23 14.14 5.65 3.01
CA LEU A 23 13.94 5.07 1.68
C LEU A 23 15.22 5.16 0.81
N ALA A 24 15.84 6.34 0.75
CA ALA A 24 17.08 6.54 -0.01
C ALA A 24 18.19 5.59 0.45
N ALA A 25 18.38 5.42 1.76
CA ALA A 25 19.38 4.49 2.28
C ALA A 25 19.06 3.03 1.97
N ALA A 26 17.77 2.65 1.90
CA ALA A 26 17.36 1.31 1.53
C ALA A 26 17.65 1.00 0.05
N LEU A 27 17.38 1.97 -0.84
CA LEU A 27 17.72 1.87 -2.25
C LEU A 27 19.23 1.74 -2.48
N GLU A 28 20.03 2.57 -1.81
CA GLU A 28 21.49 2.53 -1.93
C GLU A 28 22.08 1.23 -1.34
N LEU A 29 21.49 0.72 -0.26
CA LEU A 29 21.85 -0.59 0.30
C LEU A 29 21.54 -1.73 -0.68
N PHE A 30 20.35 -1.73 -1.26
CA PHE A 30 19.92 -2.68 -2.28
C PHE A 30 20.89 -2.75 -3.47
N LYS A 31 21.30 -1.58 -3.99
CA LYS A 31 22.29 -1.50 -5.09
C LYS A 31 23.67 -1.99 -4.66
N ARG A 32 24.18 -1.46 -3.54
CA ARG A 32 25.57 -1.70 -3.10
C ARG A 32 25.81 -3.15 -2.74
N GLU A 33 24.87 -3.78 -2.05
CA GLU A 33 25.00 -5.18 -1.58
C GLU A 33 24.41 -6.19 -2.57
N LYS A 34 23.87 -5.73 -3.71
CA LYS A 34 23.28 -6.59 -4.75
C LYS A 34 22.22 -7.53 -4.19
N LEU A 35 21.32 -6.98 -3.37
CA LEU A 35 20.24 -7.74 -2.73
C LEU A 35 19.22 -8.22 -3.78
N ASP A 36 18.50 -9.30 -3.46
CA ASP A 36 17.58 -9.94 -4.41
C ASP A 36 16.27 -9.14 -4.63
N ALA A 37 15.80 -8.41 -3.62
CA ALA A 37 14.57 -7.65 -3.68
C ALA A 37 14.58 -6.41 -2.76
N LEU A 38 13.86 -5.36 -3.17
CA LEU A 38 13.58 -4.16 -2.39
C LEU A 38 12.09 -4.06 -2.08
N ALA A 39 11.74 -3.94 -0.79
CA ALA A 39 10.37 -3.77 -0.33
C ALA A 39 10.07 -2.31 0.06
N GLY A 40 8.95 -1.78 -0.40
CA GLY A 40 8.54 -0.40 -0.18
C GLY A 40 7.11 -0.12 -0.63
N LEU A 41 6.69 1.14 -0.53
CA LEU A 41 5.40 1.58 -1.08
C LEU A 41 5.49 1.64 -2.60
N ARG A 42 4.45 1.15 -3.29
CA ARG A 42 4.42 1.02 -4.75
C ARG A 42 4.80 2.30 -5.51
N PRO A 43 4.30 3.51 -5.17
CA PRO A 43 4.71 4.73 -5.89
C PRO A 43 6.21 5.01 -5.79
N GLY A 44 6.82 4.76 -4.63
CA GLY A 44 8.27 4.92 -4.44
C GLY A 44 9.05 3.89 -5.24
N LEU A 45 8.62 2.63 -5.21
CA LEU A 45 9.27 1.57 -5.99
C LEU A 45 9.18 1.81 -7.50
N ILE A 46 8.06 2.35 -8.01
CA ILE A 46 7.92 2.72 -9.43
C ILE A 46 8.92 3.81 -9.80
N ALA A 47 9.06 4.84 -8.96
CA ALA A 47 10.05 5.89 -9.17
C ALA A 47 11.48 5.33 -9.14
N ASP A 48 11.79 4.45 -8.20
CA ASP A 48 13.11 3.80 -8.09
C ASP A 48 13.41 2.92 -9.33
N ALA A 49 12.42 2.13 -9.78
CA ALA A 49 12.54 1.23 -10.93
C ALA A 49 12.82 1.99 -12.24
N ALA A 50 12.30 3.21 -12.38
CA ALA A 50 12.62 4.07 -13.53
C ALA A 50 14.11 4.45 -13.62
N THR A 51 14.85 4.37 -12.51
CA THR A 51 16.29 4.66 -12.44
C THR A 51 17.17 3.40 -12.37
N LEU A 52 16.58 2.26 -12.01
CA LEU A 52 17.26 0.97 -11.87
C LEU A 52 17.10 0.13 -13.15
N VAL A 53 18.03 0.30 -14.09
CA VAL A 53 18.06 -0.48 -15.35
C VAL A 53 18.11 -1.98 -15.04
N GLY A 54 17.21 -2.75 -15.67
CA GLY A 54 17.10 -4.20 -15.46
C GLY A 54 16.26 -4.62 -14.26
N SER A 55 15.76 -3.69 -13.45
CA SER A 55 14.79 -3.98 -12.40
C SER A 55 13.37 -4.09 -12.95
N ARG A 56 12.49 -4.73 -12.17
CA ARG A 56 11.05 -4.77 -12.43
C ARG A 56 10.28 -4.69 -11.12
N ILE A 57 9.07 -4.16 -11.19
CA ILE A 57 8.09 -4.30 -10.12
C ILE A 57 7.52 -5.72 -10.18
N LEU A 58 7.43 -6.38 -9.02
CA LEU A 58 6.73 -7.66 -8.92
C LEU A 58 5.23 -7.40 -8.92
N ASP A 59 4.48 -8.22 -9.66
CA ASP A 59 3.02 -8.13 -9.72
C ASP A 59 2.39 -8.40 -8.34
N GLY A 60 1.26 -7.74 -8.08
CA GLY A 60 0.52 -7.88 -6.84
C GLY A 60 1.19 -7.21 -5.65
N ARG A 61 0.93 -7.74 -4.45
CA ARG A 61 1.41 -7.19 -3.17
C ARG A 61 1.46 -8.25 -2.09
N PHE A 62 2.40 -8.13 -1.15
CA PHE A 62 2.44 -8.96 0.06
C PHE A 62 1.62 -8.37 1.21
N THR A 63 1.26 -7.08 1.16
CA THR A 63 0.43 -6.43 2.19
C THR A 63 -0.24 -5.15 1.65
N ALA A 64 -1.25 -4.64 2.36
CA ALA A 64 -1.88 -3.34 2.08
C ALA A 64 -2.36 -2.68 3.38
N VAL A 65 -2.32 -1.35 3.42
CA VAL A 65 -2.91 -0.57 4.53
C VAL A 65 -4.38 -0.30 4.20
N GLN A 66 -5.27 -1.00 4.90
CA GLN A 66 -6.70 -0.79 4.74
C GLN A 66 -7.11 0.53 5.40
N GLN A 67 -7.86 1.35 4.65
CA GLN A 67 -8.45 2.58 5.16
C GLN A 67 -9.78 2.27 5.84
N ALA A 68 -10.07 2.95 6.94
CA ALA A 68 -11.29 2.77 7.72
C ALA A 68 -11.80 4.12 8.25
N VAL A 69 -13.10 4.20 8.47
CA VAL A 69 -13.74 5.31 9.19
C VAL A 69 -14.28 4.77 10.50
N GLY A 70 -13.98 5.45 11.60
CA GLY A 70 -14.37 5.04 12.94
C GLY A 70 -15.24 6.08 13.64
N THR A 71 -15.96 5.63 14.67
CA THR A 71 -16.66 6.48 15.64
C THR A 71 -16.33 6.02 17.05
N VAL A 72 -16.76 6.78 18.06
CA VAL A 72 -16.57 6.40 19.46
C VAL A 72 -17.33 5.11 19.78
N VAL A 73 -16.71 4.23 20.56
CA VAL A 73 -17.18 2.85 20.81
C VAL A 73 -18.61 2.80 21.35
N THR A 74 -19.01 3.78 22.17
CA THR A 74 -20.34 3.84 22.79
C THR A 74 -21.44 4.32 21.84
N LYS A 75 -21.12 4.85 20.65
CA LYS A 75 -22.08 5.39 19.68
C LYS A 75 -22.36 4.38 18.58
N GLN A 76 -23.04 3.30 18.94
CA GLN A 76 -23.43 2.23 18.00
C GLN A 76 -24.25 2.75 16.82
N PHE A 77 -25.14 3.73 17.03
CA PHE A 77 -25.88 4.38 15.94
C PHE A 77 -24.94 5.05 14.91
N GLY A 78 -23.87 5.70 15.38
CA GLY A 78 -22.86 6.29 14.50
C GLY A 78 -22.12 5.24 13.69
N ALA A 79 -21.82 4.08 14.27
CA ALA A 79 -21.18 2.98 13.56
C ALA A 79 -22.09 2.41 12.45
N ALA A 80 -23.38 2.24 12.74
CA ALA A 80 -24.36 1.80 11.75
C ALA A 80 -24.47 2.80 10.59
N PHE A 81 -24.64 4.10 10.90
CA PHE A 81 -24.69 5.16 9.90
C PHE A 81 -23.45 5.18 9.00
N LEU A 82 -22.25 5.14 9.60
CA LEU A 82 -20.99 5.11 8.83
C LEU A 82 -20.89 3.88 7.94
N SER A 83 -21.34 2.72 8.43
CA SER A 83 -21.35 1.49 7.63
C SER A 83 -22.22 1.63 6.39
N ASP A 84 -23.44 2.16 6.55
CA ASP A 84 -24.38 2.33 5.44
C ASP A 84 -23.90 3.41 4.47
N PHE A 85 -23.40 4.54 4.98
CA PHE A 85 -22.77 5.57 4.15
C PHE A 85 -21.62 5.01 3.31
N ILE A 86 -20.74 4.17 3.87
CA ILE A 86 -19.63 3.57 3.12
C ILE A 86 -20.14 2.61 2.03
N LYS A 87 -21.19 1.83 2.31
CA LYS A 87 -21.80 0.96 1.31
C LYS A 87 -22.35 1.77 0.14
N ASP A 88 -23.07 2.85 0.42
CA ASP A 88 -23.66 3.72 -0.59
C ASP A 88 -22.60 4.51 -1.37
N ALA A 89 -21.59 5.04 -0.68
CA ALA A 89 -20.48 5.74 -1.32
C ALA A 89 -19.70 4.81 -2.27
N ARG A 90 -19.57 3.53 -1.92
CA ARG A 90 -18.93 2.53 -2.78
C ARG A 90 -19.83 2.16 -3.96
N SER A 91 -21.10 1.83 -3.72
CA SER A 91 -22.01 1.40 -4.79
C SER A 91 -22.31 2.50 -5.80
N SER A 92 -22.36 3.75 -5.35
CA SER A 92 -22.57 4.94 -6.21
C SER A 92 -21.31 5.39 -6.96
N GLY A 93 -20.15 4.76 -6.75
CA GLY A 93 -18.87 5.14 -7.34
C GLY A 93 -18.30 6.46 -6.81
N LEU A 94 -18.81 6.97 -5.68
CA LEU A 94 -18.32 8.21 -5.07
C LEU A 94 -16.85 8.10 -4.67
N ILE A 95 -16.47 6.95 -4.10
CA ILE A 95 -15.09 6.71 -3.64
C ILE A 95 -14.11 6.81 -4.83
N GLU A 96 -14.41 6.14 -5.94
CA GLU A 96 -13.59 6.17 -7.15
C GLU A 96 -13.46 7.58 -7.70
N ARG A 97 -14.57 8.31 -7.83
CA ARG A 97 -14.54 9.70 -8.31
C ARG A 97 -13.68 10.61 -7.44
N LEU A 98 -13.67 10.40 -6.12
CA LEU A 98 -12.83 11.16 -5.20
C LEU A 98 -11.36 10.78 -5.33
N ILE A 99 -11.05 9.48 -5.47
CA ILE A 99 -9.67 9.02 -5.74
C ILE A 99 -9.13 9.69 -7.00
N ASP A 100 -9.91 9.68 -8.09
CA ASP A 100 -9.49 10.25 -9.37
C ASP A 100 -9.40 11.78 -9.28
N ARG A 101 -10.42 12.45 -8.72
CA ARG A 101 -10.44 13.92 -8.55
C ARG A 101 -9.24 14.44 -7.77
N HIS A 102 -8.78 13.71 -6.77
CA HIS A 102 -7.68 14.12 -5.91
C HIS A 102 -6.32 13.54 -6.34
N GLY A 103 -6.24 12.91 -7.53
CA GLY A 103 -4.98 12.37 -8.05
C GLY A 103 -4.41 11.22 -7.22
N MET A 104 -5.25 10.51 -6.48
CA MET A 104 -4.86 9.40 -5.61
C MET A 104 -4.83 8.04 -6.32
N ALA A 105 -5.10 8.02 -7.62
CA ALA A 105 -4.98 6.81 -8.44
C ALA A 105 -3.56 6.23 -8.34
N GLY A 106 -3.45 4.91 -8.14
CA GLY A 106 -2.15 4.25 -7.92
C GLY A 106 -1.71 4.21 -6.44
N SER A 107 -2.23 5.11 -5.61
CA SER A 107 -1.96 5.15 -4.16
C SER A 107 -3.11 4.59 -3.33
N LEU A 108 -4.35 4.81 -3.78
CA LEU A 108 -5.57 4.27 -3.19
C LEU A 108 -6.36 3.45 -4.20
N LEU A 109 -7.11 2.48 -3.68
CA LEU A 109 -8.02 1.63 -4.43
C LEU A 109 -9.34 1.48 -3.69
N ALA A 110 -10.44 1.53 -4.43
CA ALA A 110 -11.74 1.14 -3.91
C ALA A 110 -11.79 -0.39 -3.73
N VAL A 111 -12.34 -0.84 -2.60
CA VAL A 111 -12.48 -2.27 -2.26
C VAL A 111 -13.47 -2.94 -3.22
N GLY A 112 -13.13 -4.13 -3.74
CA GLY A 112 -14.05 -4.96 -4.53
C GLY A 112 -13.88 -4.90 -6.05
N ARG A 113 -12.94 -4.12 -6.57
CA ARG A 113 -12.49 -4.20 -7.96
C ARG A 113 -11.00 -4.53 -8.00
N LEU A 114 -10.64 -5.64 -8.64
CA LEU A 114 -9.28 -5.85 -9.11
C LEU A 114 -9.09 -4.86 -10.25
N ARG A 115 -8.18 -3.88 -10.10
CA ARG A 115 -7.58 -3.25 -11.28
C ARG A 115 -6.52 -4.23 -11.76
N GLU A 116 -6.59 -4.63 -13.02
CA GLU A 116 -5.61 -5.57 -13.62
C GLU A 116 -4.18 -5.01 -13.55
N ASP A 117 -4.04 -3.70 -13.32
CA ASP A 117 -2.77 -2.98 -13.23
C ASP A 117 -2.12 -2.96 -11.83
N PHE A 118 -2.56 -3.82 -10.89
CA PHE A 118 -2.13 -3.80 -9.46
C PHE A 118 -1.47 -5.06 -8.94
#